data_AF-A0A2U4EVV5-F1
#
_entry.id   AF-A0A2U4EVV5-F1
#
_cell.length_a   1.000
_cell.length_b   1.000
_cell.length_c   1.000
_cell.angle_alpha   90.00
_cell.angle_beta   90.00
_cell.angle_gamma   90.00
#
_symmetry.space_group_name_H-M   'P 1'
#
loop_
_entity.id
_entity.type
_entity.pdbx_description
1 polymer ?
#
loop_
_entity_poly.entity_id
_entity_poly.type
_entity_poly.pdbx_seq_one_letter_code
_entity_poly.pdbx_strand_id
1 'polypeptide(L)'
;MDLENNENNNNNEEEVKAKGERKPHFNKEANEKDGRKKFFKKKVCYFCKNNIDVLDYKDIKLLKRYVKDSGKIIPKRLNGTCSKHQRLVTKAIKRARNIALLPYETRY
;
A
#
# COMPACT_ATOMS: atom_id res chain seq x y z
N MET A 1 -51.61 -34.16 -14.75
CA MET A 1 -50.82 -34.58 -13.55
C MET A 1 -50.45 -33.28 -12.89
N ASP A 2 -51.43 -32.74 -12.18
CA ASP A 2 -51.41 -31.39 -11.66
C ASP A 2 -51.48 -31.55 -10.15
N LEU A 3 -50.34 -31.29 -9.49
CA LEU A 3 -50.24 -31.36 -8.04
C LEU A 3 -50.67 -29.99 -7.50
N GLU A 4 -51.81 -30.01 -6.83
CA GLU A 4 -52.41 -28.91 -6.09
C GLU A 4 -51.52 -28.44 -4.94
N ASN A 5 -51.66 -27.15 -4.66
CA ASN A 5 -51.09 -26.44 -3.51
C ASN A 5 -51.53 -27.07 -2.17
N ASN A 6 -50.64 -27.11 -1.19
CA ASN A 6 -51.00 -27.27 0.21
C ASN A 6 -50.27 -26.21 1.04
N GLU A 7 -51.05 -25.21 1.48
CA GLU A 7 -50.69 -24.25 2.52
C GLU A 7 -50.46 -24.97 3.83
N ASN A 8 -49.49 -24.55 4.64
CA ASN A 8 -49.64 -24.54 6.10
C ASN A 8 -48.56 -23.65 6.72
N ASN A 9 -48.99 -22.46 7.15
CA ASN A 9 -48.31 -21.63 8.13
C ASN A 9 -48.20 -22.39 9.46
N ASN A 10 -47.11 -22.19 10.21
CA ASN A 10 -47.14 -22.18 11.67
C ASN A 10 -45.95 -21.39 12.21
N ASN A 11 -46.26 -20.19 12.70
CA ASN A 11 -45.42 -19.39 13.58
C ASN A 11 -45.28 -20.11 14.92
N ASN A 12 -44.09 -20.07 15.54
CA ASN A 12 -43.92 -20.18 16.99
C ASN A 12 -42.66 -19.39 17.39
N GLU A 13 -42.90 -18.19 17.90
CA GLU A 13 -42.11 -17.54 18.96
C GLU A 13 -42.08 -18.52 20.16
N GLU A 14 -41.08 -18.68 21.03
CA GLU A 14 -40.09 -17.80 21.64
C GLU A 14 -38.93 -18.70 22.14
N GLU A 15 -37.70 -18.21 22.16
CA GLU A 15 -36.85 -18.35 23.36
C GLU A 15 -35.71 -17.31 23.33
N VAL A 16 -35.80 -16.36 24.25
CA VAL A 16 -34.85 -15.26 24.52
C VAL A 16 -33.87 -15.69 25.61
N LYS A 17 -32.55 -15.46 25.40
CA LYS A 17 -31.46 -15.15 26.39
C LYS A 17 -30.09 -15.35 25.70
N ALA A 18 -29.00 -14.60 25.86
CA ALA A 18 -28.65 -13.43 26.65
C ALA A 18 -27.32 -12.81 26.12
N LYS A 19 -27.25 -11.47 26.10
CA LYS A 19 -26.11 -10.57 26.39
C LYS A 19 -24.68 -10.97 25.95
N GLY A 20 -24.21 -10.36 24.86
CA GLY A 20 -22.80 -10.05 24.62
C GLY A 20 -22.64 -8.55 24.38
N GLU A 21 -22.24 -7.80 25.41
CA GLU A 21 -22.09 -6.34 25.38
C GLU A 21 -20.99 -5.95 24.38
N ARG A 22 -21.37 -5.33 23.25
CA ARG A 22 -20.39 -4.66 22.38
C ARG A 22 -19.90 -3.42 23.11
N LYS A 23 -18.64 -3.44 23.55
CA LYS A 23 -17.99 -2.29 24.19
C LYS A 23 -18.15 -1.04 23.29
N PRO A 24 -18.53 0.12 23.84
CA PRO A 24 -18.62 1.34 23.05
C PRO A 24 -17.22 1.72 22.55
N HIS A 25 -17.12 2.02 21.25
CA HIS A 25 -15.93 2.65 20.70
C HIS A 25 -15.74 4.00 21.41
N PHE A 26 -14.63 4.14 22.13
CA PHE A 26 -14.28 5.37 22.82
C PHE A 26 -14.12 6.49 21.77
N ASN A 27 -15.10 7.39 21.70
CA ASN A 27 -15.01 8.60 20.90
C ASN A 27 -13.94 9.49 21.54
N LYS A 28 -12.73 9.41 21.02
CA LYS A 28 -11.63 10.28 21.41
C LYS A 28 -11.87 11.63 20.75
N GLU A 29 -12.55 12.51 21.46
CA GLU A 29 -12.70 13.92 21.09
C GLU A 29 -11.31 14.49 20.79
N ALA A 30 -11.09 14.83 19.52
CA ALA A 30 -9.82 15.35 19.05
C ALA A 30 -9.68 16.77 19.61
N ASN A 31 -8.84 16.91 20.63
CA ASN A 31 -8.46 18.20 21.19
C ASN A 31 -7.89 19.07 20.06
N GLU A 32 -8.60 20.15 19.76
CA GLU A 32 -8.41 21.09 18.65
C GLU A 32 -7.23 22.03 18.90
N LYS A 33 -6.06 21.48 19.25
CA LYS A 33 -4.82 22.25 19.47
C LYS A 33 -3.58 21.51 18.99
N ASP A 34 -3.63 20.92 17.80
CA ASP A 34 -2.43 20.42 17.13
C ASP A 34 -1.73 21.55 16.37
N GLY A 35 -0.80 22.18 17.08
CA GLY A 35 0.13 23.17 16.56
C GLY A 35 0.81 22.69 15.27
N ARG A 36 0.64 23.49 14.21
CA ARG A 36 1.42 23.52 12.97
C ARG A 36 1.74 22.13 12.41
N LYS A 37 0.77 21.52 11.72
CA LYS A 37 1.06 20.46 10.73
C LYS A 37 2.14 20.99 9.78
N LYS A 38 3.40 20.59 9.98
CA LYS A 38 4.47 20.81 9.01
C LYS A 38 3.99 20.18 7.71
N PHE A 39 3.53 21.00 6.78
CA PHE A 39 3.10 20.56 5.46
C PHE A 39 4.33 19.99 4.75
N PHE A 40 4.57 18.69 4.92
CA PHE A 40 5.52 17.99 4.07
C PHE A 40 4.98 18.10 2.65
N LYS A 41 5.62 18.96 1.85
CA LYS A 41 5.26 19.18 0.44
C LYS A 41 5.17 17.81 -0.23
N LYS A 42 3.98 17.46 -0.71
CA LYS A 42 3.73 16.19 -1.38
C LYS A 42 4.66 16.11 -2.60
N LYS A 43 5.62 15.20 -2.55
CA LYS A 43 6.52 14.94 -3.70
C LYS A 43 5.71 14.23 -4.78
N VAL A 44 5.79 14.75 -6.00
CA VAL A 44 5.13 14.16 -7.17
C VAL A 44 6.00 13.04 -7.73
N CYS A 45 5.37 11.95 -8.18
CA CYS A 45 6.09 10.83 -8.77
C CYS A 45 6.65 11.21 -10.13
N TYR A 46 7.97 11.08 -10.30
CA TYR A 46 8.67 11.33 -11.56
C TYR A 46 8.12 10.51 -12.73
N PHE A 47 7.93 9.20 -12.53
CA PHE A 47 7.40 8.30 -13.56
C PHE A 47 5.98 8.69 -14.02
N CYS A 48 5.08 9.03 -13.09
CA CYS A 48 3.74 9.48 -13.42
C CYS A 48 3.73 10.81 -14.18
N LYS A 49 4.68 11.70 -13.91
CA LYS A 49 4.76 13.00 -14.61
C LYS A 49 5.27 12.84 -16.05
N ASN A 50 6.17 11.90 -16.26
CA ASN A 50 6.80 11.66 -17.56
C ASN A 50 6.13 10.53 -18.35
N ASN A 51 5.02 9.96 -17.86
CA ASN A 51 4.32 8.81 -18.44
C ASN A 51 5.25 7.63 -18.79
N ILE A 52 6.20 7.34 -17.90
CA ILE A 52 7.11 6.21 -18.06
C ILE A 52 6.53 5.02 -17.29
N ASP A 53 5.81 4.15 -18.01
CA ASP A 53 5.16 2.98 -17.41
C ASP A 53 6.07 1.74 -17.35
N VAL A 54 7.05 1.65 -18.27
CA VAL A 54 8.00 0.54 -18.34
C VAL A 54 9.37 1.00 -17.86
N LEU A 55 9.92 0.26 -16.90
CA LEU A 55 11.28 0.48 -16.38
C LEU A 55 12.08 -0.80 -16.52
N ASP A 56 13.09 -0.76 -17.38
CA ASP A 56 14.01 -1.87 -17.60
C ASP A 56 15.19 -1.85 -16.62
N TYR A 57 15.74 -3.03 -16.36
CA TYR A 57 16.92 -3.20 -15.49
C TYR A 57 18.23 -2.77 -16.17
N LYS A 58 18.19 -2.54 -17.49
CA LYS A 58 19.34 -2.11 -18.30
C LYS A 58 19.63 -0.61 -18.15
N ASP A 59 18.65 0.17 -17.70
CA ASP A 59 18.76 1.62 -17.57
C ASP A 59 19.45 2.04 -16.27
N ILE A 60 20.76 1.80 -16.20
CA ILE A 60 21.58 2.06 -15.01
C ILE A 60 21.47 3.52 -14.55
N LYS A 61 21.41 4.47 -15.49
CA LYS A 61 21.31 5.91 -15.20
C LYS A 61 20.05 6.28 -14.41
N LEU A 62 18.92 5.62 -14.70
CA LEU A 62 17.66 5.82 -13.99
C LEU A 62 17.69 5.10 -12.65
N LEU A 63 18.10 3.83 -12.63
CA LEU A 63 18.15 2.99 -11.43
C LEU A 63 19.09 3.54 -10.36
N LYS A 64 20.23 4.11 -10.75
CA LYS A 64 21.22 4.69 -9.83
C LYS A 64 20.65 5.84 -9.01
N ARG A 65 19.65 6.59 -9.52
CA ARG A 65 18.96 7.64 -8.75
C ARG A 65 18.12 7.10 -7.60
N TYR A 66 17.74 5.83 -7.66
CA TYR A 66 16.90 5.16 -6.66
C TYR A 66 17.69 4.28 -5.69
N VAL A 67 19.02 4.27 -5.82
CA VAL A 67 19.96 3.54 -4.98
C VAL A 67 20.86 4.56 -4.27
N LYS A 68 21.13 4.34 -2.98
CA LYS A 68 22.11 5.13 -2.24
C LYS A 68 23.53 4.71 -2.62
N ASP A 69 24.52 5.53 -2.28
CA ASP A 69 25.93 5.20 -2.49
C ASP A 69 26.31 3.88 -1.81
N SER A 70 25.73 3.59 -0.63
CA SER A 70 25.87 2.30 0.08
C SER A 70 25.26 1.08 -0.63
N GLY A 71 24.70 1.24 -1.82
CA GLY A 71 24.01 0.17 -2.56
C GLY A 71 22.58 -0.10 -2.08
N LYS A 72 22.11 0.48 -0.97
CA LYS A 72 20.75 0.28 -0.43
C LYS A 72 19.68 1.00 -1.26
N ILE A 73 18.49 0.40 -1.41
CA ILE A 73 17.37 1.02 -2.14
C ILE A 73 16.78 2.16 -1.32
N ILE A 74 16.57 3.33 -1.94
CA ILE A 74 15.98 4.47 -1.25
C ILE A 74 14.47 4.24 -1.03
N PRO A 75 13.95 4.48 0.19
CA PRO A 75 12.54 4.29 0.47
C PRO A 75 11.67 5.34 -0.23
N LYS A 76 10.42 4.97 -0.53
CA LYS A 76 9.41 5.79 -1.21
C LYS A 76 9.28 7.22 -0.63
N ARG A 77 9.33 7.36 0.70
CA ARG A 77 9.21 8.66 1.40
C ARG A 77 10.27 9.69 0.98
N LEU A 78 11.46 9.25 0.60
CA LEU A 78 12.51 10.13 0.11
C LEU A 78 12.32 10.43 -1.39
N ASN A 79 12.00 9.41 -2.18
CA ASN A 79 11.90 9.49 -3.64
C ASN A 79 10.63 10.19 -4.14
N GLY A 80 9.51 10.11 -3.40
CA GLY A 80 8.21 10.63 -3.86
C GLY A 80 7.57 9.80 -4.98
N THR A 81 8.04 8.59 -5.24
CA THR A 81 7.45 7.66 -6.23
C THR A 81 6.08 7.16 -5.77
N CYS A 82 5.18 6.84 -6.70
CA CYS A 82 3.92 6.19 -6.34
C CYS A 82 4.19 4.72 -5.93
N SER A 83 3.25 4.09 -5.22
CA SER A 83 3.43 2.71 -4.73
C SER A 83 3.60 1.70 -5.87
N LYS A 84 2.93 1.92 -7.01
CA LYS A 84 3.05 1.07 -8.21
C LYS A 84 4.45 1.14 -8.80
N HIS A 85 4.94 2.35 -9.09
CA HIS A 85 6.28 2.57 -9.63
C HIS A 85 7.37 2.14 -8.66
N GLN A 86 7.22 2.32 -7.35
CA GLN A 86 8.21 1.83 -6.39
C GLN A 86 8.37 0.30 -6.46
N ARG A 87 7.30 -0.47 -6.69
CA ARG A 87 7.37 -1.93 -6.87
C ARG A 87 8.08 -2.31 -8.17
N LEU A 88 7.85 -1.56 -9.24
CA LEU A 88 8.53 -1.76 -10.52
C LEU A 88 10.03 -1.47 -10.41
N VAL A 89 10.38 -0.33 -9.80
CA VAL A 89 11.76 0.07 -9.51
C VAL A 89 12.48 -0.98 -8.67
N THR A 90 11.88 -1.47 -7.58
CA THR A 90 12.53 -2.48 -6.74
C THR A 90 12.75 -3.79 -7.49
N LYS A 91 11.80 -4.20 -8.35
CA LYS A 91 11.95 -5.40 -9.19
C LYS A 91 13.08 -5.23 -10.21
N ALA A 92 13.15 -4.07 -10.87
CA ALA A 92 14.20 -3.74 -11.83
C ALA A 92 15.58 -3.68 -11.16
N ILE A 93 15.71 -3.03 -10.00
CA ILE A 93 16.97 -2.97 -9.23
C ILE A 93 17.42 -4.38 -8.83
N LYS A 94 16.52 -5.23 -8.32
CA LYS A 94 16.87 -6.60 -7.94
C LYS A 94 17.40 -7.41 -9.13
N ARG A 95 16.76 -7.30 -10.30
CA ARG A 95 17.27 -7.94 -11.54
C ARG A 95 18.63 -7.39 -11.97
N ALA A 96 18.81 -6.07 -11.93
CA ALA A 96 20.07 -5.43 -12.26
C ALA A 96 21.22 -5.91 -11.35
N ARG A 97 20.94 -6.13 -10.06
CA ARG A 97 21.93 -6.68 -9.12
C ARG A 97 22.28 -8.14 -9.39
N ASN A 98 21.32 -8.96 -9.82
CA ASN A 98 21.58 -10.36 -10.17
C ASN A 98 22.55 -10.49 -11.37
N ILE A 99 22.54 -9.51 -12.27
CA ILE A 99 23.40 -9.46 -13.46
C ILE A 99 24.63 -8.56 -13.20
N ALA A 100 24.93 -8.22 -11.94
CA ALA A 100 26.06 -7.41 -11.52
C ALA A 100 26.15 -5.99 -12.12
N LEU A 101 25.05 -5.42 -12.65
CA LEU A 101 25.01 -4.02 -13.12
C LEU A 101 25.00 -3.00 -11.97
N LEU A 102 24.52 -3.41 -10.79
CA LEU A 102 24.47 -2.59 -9.58
C LEU A 102 25.02 -3.40 -8.39
N PRO A 103 25.79 -2.78 -7.49
CA PRO A 103 26.30 -3.46 -6.30
C PRO A 103 25.18 -3.67 -5.25
N TYR A 104 25.34 -4.72 -4.45
CA TYR A 104 24.52 -4.95 -3.26
C TYR A 104 24.94 -4.04 -2.09
N GLU A 105 26.26 -3.89 -1.92
CA GLU A 105 26.89 -3.12 -0.87
C GLU A 105 28.25 -2.63 -1.40
N THR A 106 28.57 -1.37 -1.16
CA THR A 106 29.91 -0.82 -1.39
C THR A 106 30.62 -0.86 -0.05
N ARG A 107 31.45 -1.90 0.18
CA ARG A 107 32.36 -1.90 1.33
C ARG A 107 33.56 -1.01 1.00
N TYR A 108 33.82 -0.07 1.89
CA TYR A 108 35.10 0.59 2.03
C TYR A 108 35.64 0.21 3.40
#